data_AF-A0A699SZQ2-F1
#
_entry.id   AF-A0A699SZQ2-F1
#
_cell.length_a   1.000
_cell.length_b   1.000
_cell.length_c   1.000
_cell.angle_alpha   90.00
_cell.angle_beta   90.00
_cell.angle_gamma   90.00
#
_symmetry.space_group_name_H-M   'P 1'
#
loop_
_entity.id
_entity.type
_entity.pdbx_description
1 polymer ?
#
loop_
_entity_poly.entity_id
_entity_poly.type
_entity_poly.pdbx_seq_one_letter_code
_entity_poly.pdbx_strand_id
1 'polypeptide(L)'
;MKTNQFAGAVSSILGIIQRYMDQRMNEAVKVAVQIQSNRLRNEAQAENEKFLKNLDENIQKIIKEQVQEQVKTSYAVTADLSEMELKKILIKKMESNKSIHQSDKQRNLYKALVKAYEYDKIILDTYRDIVTLKRRRDDNADKDGEPSAGSDRGPRG
;
A
#
# COMPACT_ATOMS: atom_id res chain seq x y z
N MET A 1 -82.16 0.42 -26.87
CA MET A 1 -81.62 -0.02 -25.56
C MET A 1 -81.20 1.24 -24.79
N LYS A 2 -81.98 1.70 -23.79
CA LYS A 2 -81.60 2.88 -22.97
C LYS A 2 -80.60 2.41 -21.92
N THR A 3 -79.34 2.83 -22.03
CA THR A 3 -78.34 2.60 -20.98
C THR A 3 -78.73 3.39 -19.73
N ASN A 4 -78.77 2.72 -18.58
CA ASN A 4 -79.10 3.34 -17.29
C ASN A 4 -78.00 4.32 -16.90
N GLN A 5 -78.27 5.62 -17.06
CA GLN A 5 -77.33 6.70 -16.76
C GLN A 5 -76.85 6.68 -15.30
N PHE A 6 -77.64 6.14 -14.38
CA PHE A 6 -77.26 5.97 -12.98
C PHE A 6 -76.13 4.94 -12.82
N ALA A 7 -76.20 3.82 -13.53
CA ALA A 7 -75.15 2.80 -13.48
C ALA A 7 -73.81 3.32 -14.04
N GLY A 8 -73.86 4.13 -15.10
CA GLY A 8 -72.67 4.79 -15.67
C GLY A 8 -72.03 5.80 -14.72
N ALA A 9 -72.85 6.60 -14.03
CA ALA A 9 -72.38 7.56 -13.03
C ALA A 9 -71.72 6.86 -11.82
N VAL A 10 -72.34 5.79 -11.30
CA VAL A 10 -71.78 4.99 -10.19
C VAL A 10 -70.44 4.36 -10.59
N SER A 11 -70.33 3.78 -11.78
CA SER A 11 -69.06 3.20 -12.27
C SER A 11 -67.97 4.26 -12.41
N SER A 12 -68.34 5.46 -12.88
CA SER A 12 -67.39 6.58 -13.00
C SER A 12 -66.85 7.04 -11.64
N ILE A 13 -67.71 7.09 -10.60
CA ILE A 13 -67.31 7.44 -9.23
C ILE A 13 -66.35 6.39 -8.66
N LEU A 14 -66.68 5.09 -8.79
CA LEU A 14 -65.80 4.00 -8.37
C LEU A 14 -64.43 4.08 -9.06
N GLY A 15 -64.40 4.34 -10.37
CA GLY A 15 -63.15 4.50 -11.12
C GLY A 15 -62.31 5.71 -10.69
N ILE A 16 -62.95 6.81 -10.26
CA ILE A 16 -62.25 7.97 -9.69
C ILE A 16 -61.66 7.63 -8.31
N ILE A 17 -62.42 6.97 -7.45
CA ILE A 17 -61.96 6.55 -6.12
C ILE A 17 -60.78 5.60 -6.26
N GLN A 18 -60.86 4.60 -7.14
CA GLN A 18 -59.76 3.66 -7.40
C GLN A 18 -58.48 4.39 -7.83
N ARG A 19 -58.57 5.28 -8.83
CA ARG A 19 -57.42 6.06 -9.31
C ARG A 19 -56.83 6.95 -8.22
N TYR A 20 -57.67 7.56 -7.39
CA TYR A 20 -57.23 8.37 -6.25
C TYR A 20 -56.46 7.51 -5.23
N MET A 21 -56.98 6.33 -4.91
CA MET A 21 -56.33 5.40 -3.98
C MET A 21 -54.99 4.89 -4.52
N ASP A 22 -54.94 4.51 -5.80
CA ASP A 22 -53.71 4.04 -6.45
C ASP A 22 -52.64 5.15 -6.48
N GLN A 23 -53.03 6.39 -6.81
CA GLN A 23 -52.11 7.54 -6.80
C GLN A 23 -51.59 7.82 -5.38
N ARG A 24 -52.47 7.85 -4.38
CA ARG A 24 -52.09 8.07 -2.97
C ARG A 24 -51.15 6.98 -2.46
N MET A 25 -51.42 5.73 -2.81
CA MET A 25 -50.59 4.60 -2.43
C MET A 25 -49.22 4.65 -3.12
N ASN A 26 -49.16 4.97 -4.41
CA ASN A 26 -47.90 5.12 -5.15
C ASN A 26 -47.01 6.22 -4.55
N GLU A 27 -47.57 7.38 -4.22
CA GLU A 27 -46.81 8.45 -3.56
C GLU A 27 -46.30 8.02 -2.17
N ALA A 28 -47.13 7.33 -1.38
CA ALA A 28 -46.70 6.81 -0.08
C ALA A 28 -45.56 5.80 -0.21
N VAL A 29 -45.63 4.89 -1.18
CA VAL A 29 -44.58 3.91 -1.47
C VAL A 29 -43.30 4.62 -1.92
N LYS A 30 -43.41 5.61 -2.81
CA LYS A 30 -42.26 6.39 -3.30
C LYS A 30 -41.53 7.11 -2.16
N VAL A 31 -42.28 7.73 -1.24
CA VAL A 31 -41.71 8.38 -0.05
C VAL A 31 -41.03 7.36 0.85
N ALA A 32 -41.67 6.22 1.11
CA ALA A 32 -41.09 5.17 1.96
C ALA A 32 -39.77 4.60 1.36
N VAL A 33 -39.75 4.35 0.04
CA VAL A 33 -38.56 3.89 -0.68
C VAL A 33 -37.45 4.94 -0.61
N GLN A 34 -37.77 6.22 -0.82
CA GLN A 34 -36.78 7.29 -0.75
C GLN A 34 -36.14 7.41 0.65
N ILE A 35 -36.96 7.32 1.71
CA ILE A 35 -36.48 7.37 3.09
C ILE A 35 -35.54 6.19 3.38
N GLN A 36 -35.95 4.96 3.00
CA GLN A 36 -35.12 3.78 3.20
C GLN A 36 -33.82 3.86 2.40
N SER A 37 -33.88 4.31 1.15
CA SER A 37 -32.70 4.49 0.30
C SER A 37 -31.73 5.52 0.88
N ASN A 38 -32.23 6.66 1.35
CA ASN A 38 -31.40 7.66 2.02
C ASN A 38 -30.77 7.13 3.31
N ARG A 39 -31.51 6.34 4.10
CA ARG A 39 -30.99 5.72 5.33
C ARG A 39 -29.84 4.76 5.03
N LEU A 40 -30.04 3.85 4.07
CA LEU A 40 -29.02 2.90 3.63
C LEU A 40 -27.78 3.62 3.07
N ARG A 41 -27.99 4.70 2.31
CA ARG A 41 -26.89 5.52 1.79
C ARG A 41 -26.08 6.14 2.92
N ASN A 42 -26.73 6.72 3.92
CA ASN A 42 -26.05 7.32 5.06
C ASN A 42 -25.31 6.29 5.91
N GLU A 43 -25.91 5.11 6.14
CA GLU A 43 -25.28 3.98 6.84
C GLU A 43 -24.01 3.51 6.10
N ALA A 44 -24.10 3.29 4.78
CA ALA A 44 -22.96 2.91 3.95
C ALA A 44 -21.87 3.99 3.92
N GLN A 45 -22.23 5.27 3.90
CA GLN A 45 -21.25 6.37 4.00
C GLN A 45 -20.51 6.35 5.34
N ALA A 46 -21.23 6.19 6.46
CA ALA A 46 -20.62 6.12 7.78
C ALA A 46 -19.70 4.90 7.94
N GLU A 47 -20.08 3.74 7.39
CA GLU A 47 -19.24 2.54 7.38
C GLU A 47 -17.98 2.75 6.54
N ASN A 48 -18.10 3.36 5.37
CA ASN A 48 -16.96 3.69 4.51
C ASN A 48 -16.00 4.68 5.20
N GLU A 49 -16.52 5.72 5.87
CA GLU A 49 -15.69 6.66 6.63
C GLU A 49 -14.90 5.96 7.73
N LYS A 50 -15.56 5.05 8.47
CA LYS A 50 -14.91 4.24 9.51
C LYS A 50 -13.83 3.33 8.90
N PHE A 51 -14.11 2.69 7.77
CA PHE A 51 -13.14 1.85 7.07
C PHE A 51 -11.92 2.65 6.62
N LEU A 52 -12.13 3.81 6.00
CA LEU A 52 -11.05 4.70 5.55
C LEU A 52 -10.19 5.19 6.71
N LYS A 53 -10.81 5.54 7.84
CA LYS A 53 -10.06 5.93 9.05
C LYS A 53 -9.19 4.78 9.57
N ASN A 54 -9.74 3.57 9.66
CA ASN A 54 -8.96 2.41 10.09
C ASN A 54 -7.82 2.09 9.11
N LEU A 55 -8.06 2.26 7.81
CA LEU A 55 -7.05 2.06 6.77
C LEU A 55 -5.91 3.09 6.89
N ASP A 56 -6.24 4.37 7.10
CA ASP A 56 -5.26 5.44 7.33
C ASP A 56 -4.40 5.17 8.58
N GLU A 57 -5.03 4.82 9.71
CA GLU A 57 -4.33 4.47 10.95
C GLU A 57 -3.37 3.28 10.75
N ASN A 58 -3.81 2.24 10.03
CA ASN A 58 -2.99 1.08 9.72
C ASN A 58 -1.82 1.40 8.78
N ILE A 59 -2.05 2.18 7.73
CA ILE A 59 -0.99 2.61 6.80
C ILE A 59 0.06 3.43 7.54
N GLN A 60 -0.36 4.39 8.37
CA GLN A 60 0.56 5.20 9.16
C GLN A 60 1.41 4.34 10.11
N LYS A 61 0.81 3.33 10.75
CA LYS A 61 1.53 2.39 11.61
C LYS A 61 2.59 1.61 10.83
N ILE A 62 2.22 1.03 9.69
CA ILE A 62 3.15 0.27 8.82
C ILE A 62 4.30 1.16 8.35
N ILE A 63 4.02 2.37 7.87
CA ILE A 63 5.05 3.31 7.42
C ILE A 63 5.99 3.65 8.58
N LYS A 64 5.46 3.97 9.76
CA LYS A 64 6.27 4.32 10.93
C LYS A 64 7.21 3.19 11.32
N GLU A 65 6.72 1.95 11.39
CA GLU A 65 7.53 0.78 11.72
C GLU A 65 8.62 0.55 10.67
N GLN A 66 8.27 0.58 9.38
CA GLN A 66 9.24 0.39 8.30
C GLN A 66 10.31 1.50 8.27
N VAL A 67 9.92 2.76 8.41
CA VAL A 67 10.85 3.90 8.45
C VAL A 67 11.78 3.79 9.66
N GLN A 68 11.24 3.42 10.83
CA GLN A 68 12.06 3.27 12.04
C GLN A 68 13.13 2.18 11.87
N GLU A 69 12.78 1.03 11.28
CA GLU A 69 13.75 -0.05 11.02
C GLU A 69 14.77 0.34 9.94
N GLN A 70 14.36 1.03 8.87
CA GLN A 70 15.29 1.55 7.86
C GLN A 70 16.26 2.59 8.44
N VAL A 71 15.80 3.46 9.34
CA VAL A 71 16.66 4.46 9.99
C VAL A 71 17.68 3.79 10.91
N LYS A 72 17.27 2.80 11.71
CA LYS A 72 18.20 2.04 12.58
C LYS A 72 19.28 1.33 11.77
N THR A 73 18.89 0.63 10.70
CA THR A 73 19.82 -0.07 9.83
C THR A 73 20.74 0.89 9.08
N SER A 74 20.22 2.02 8.60
CA SER A 74 21.02 3.09 7.99
C SER A 74 22.08 3.60 8.96
N TYR A 75 21.71 3.91 10.21
CA TYR A 75 22.66 4.40 11.21
C TYR A 75 23.78 3.37 11.50
N ALA A 76 23.43 2.10 11.67
CA ALA A 76 24.41 1.03 11.85
C ALA A 76 25.38 0.94 10.65
N VAL A 77 24.86 0.94 9.42
CA VAL A 77 25.68 0.93 8.20
C VAL A 77 26.60 2.16 8.13
N THR A 78 26.12 3.35 8.49
CA THR A 78 26.96 4.55 8.50
C THR A 78 28.07 4.51 9.55
N ALA A 79 27.82 3.89 10.71
CA ALA A 79 28.84 3.69 11.74
C ALA A 79 29.93 2.73 11.26
N ASP A 80 29.55 1.58 10.69
CA ASP A 80 30.49 0.58 10.16
C ASP A 80 31.35 1.15 9.02
N LEU A 81 30.75 1.95 8.12
CA LEU A 81 31.47 2.64 7.06
C LEU A 81 32.50 3.64 7.62
N SER A 82 32.12 4.41 8.64
CA SER A 82 33.01 5.38 9.30
C SER A 82 34.17 4.67 9.99
N GLU A 83 33.92 3.55 10.67
CA GLU A 83 34.98 2.73 11.30
C GLU A 83 35.98 2.23 10.24
N MET A 84 35.48 1.76 9.10
CA MET A 84 36.32 1.30 8.00
C MET A 84 37.18 2.42 7.40
N GLU A 85 36.64 3.63 7.25
CA GLU A 85 37.41 4.81 6.82
C GLU A 85 38.52 5.17 7.80
N LEU A 86 38.24 5.12 9.11
CA LEU A 86 39.24 5.34 10.15
C LEU A 86 40.35 4.28 10.13
N LYS A 87 40.00 3.00 9.97
CA LYS A 87 40.98 1.90 9.80
C LYS A 87 41.90 2.18 8.61
N LYS A 88 41.35 2.58 7.46
CA LYS A 88 42.13 2.93 6.26
C LYS A 88 43.10 4.07 6.50
N ILE A 89 42.64 5.15 7.15
CA ILE A 89 43.50 6.30 7.49
C ILE A 89 44.64 5.88 8.41
N LEU A 90 44.36 5.05 9.41
CA LEU A 90 45.35 4.55 10.35
C LEU A 90 46.43 3.71 9.65
N ILE A 91 46.02 2.77 8.78
CA ILE A 91 46.94 1.95 7.97
C ILE A 91 47.88 2.86 7.16
N LYS A 92 47.33 3.82 6.39
CA LYS A 92 48.12 4.74 5.57
C LYS A 92 49.10 5.58 6.39
N LYS A 93 48.68 6.02 7.59
CA LYS A 93 49.54 6.81 8.49
C LYS A 93 50.68 5.96 9.06
N MET A 94 50.42 4.69 9.38
CA MET A 94 51.46 3.76 9.81
C MET A 94 52.47 3.50 8.69
N GLU A 95 52.03 3.31 7.44
CA GLU A 95 52.91 3.13 6.26
C GLU A 95 53.84 4.33 6.05
N SER A 96 53.29 5.53 6.15
CA SER A 96 54.05 6.77 5.96
C SER A 96 55.07 7.04 7.08
N ASN A 97 54.88 6.50 8.28
CA ASN A 97 55.68 6.87 9.46
C ASN A 97 56.99 6.07 9.61
N LYS A 98 57.37 5.18 8.68
CA LYS A 98 58.55 4.28 8.76
C LYS A 98 58.65 3.40 10.03
N SER A 99 57.77 3.55 11.02
CA SER A 99 57.81 2.88 12.32
C SER A 99 57.24 1.46 12.30
N ILE A 100 56.62 0.99 11.21
CA ILE A 100 56.04 -0.36 11.13
C ILE A 100 57.10 -1.46 11.37
N HIS A 101 58.37 -1.14 11.14
CA HIS A 101 59.49 -2.06 11.34
C HIS A 101 60.27 -1.82 12.63
N GLN A 102 59.84 -0.87 13.47
CA GLN A 102 60.58 -0.49 14.67
C GLN A 102 60.34 -1.45 15.84
N SER A 103 59.18 -2.14 15.87
CA SER A 103 58.88 -3.16 16.88
C SER A 103 57.98 -4.27 16.34
N ASP A 104 58.13 -5.48 16.86
CA ASP A 104 57.28 -6.62 16.50
C ASP A 104 55.80 -6.37 16.82
N LYS A 105 55.52 -5.61 17.89
CA LYS A 105 54.17 -5.20 18.27
C LYS A 105 53.51 -4.34 17.17
N GLN A 106 54.22 -3.34 16.63
CA GLN A 106 53.69 -2.49 15.56
C GLN A 106 53.49 -3.27 14.26
N ARG A 107 54.42 -4.18 13.93
CA ARG A 107 54.29 -5.06 12.75
C ARG A 107 53.07 -5.99 12.86
N ASN A 108 52.82 -6.56 14.04
CA ASN A 108 51.66 -7.41 14.29
C ASN A 108 50.36 -6.61 14.26
N LEU A 109 50.33 -5.42 14.85
CA LEU A 109 49.16 -4.53 14.79
C LEU A 109 48.82 -4.12 13.35
N TYR A 110 49.82 -3.75 12.56
CA TYR A 110 49.64 -3.41 11.15
C TYR A 110 49.03 -4.58 10.35
N LYS A 111 49.60 -5.80 10.50
CA LYS A 111 49.07 -7.01 9.85
C LYS A 111 47.62 -7.28 10.26
N ALA A 112 47.29 -7.11 11.54
CA ALA A 112 45.93 -7.29 12.04
C ALA A 112 44.95 -6.27 11.45
N LEU A 113 45.34 -4.99 11.38
CA LEU A 113 44.52 -3.92 10.80
C LEU A 113 44.27 -4.12 9.30
N VAL A 114 45.31 -4.45 8.53
CA VAL A 114 45.19 -4.73 7.09
C VAL A 114 44.26 -5.91 6.87
N LYS A 115 44.44 -7.00 7.63
CA LYS A 115 43.58 -8.18 7.54
C LYS A 115 42.12 -7.85 7.88
N ALA A 116 41.87 -7.11 8.96
CA ALA A 116 40.52 -6.68 9.33
C ALA A 116 39.87 -5.82 8.23
N TYR A 117 40.60 -4.87 7.67
CA TYR A 117 40.14 -4.00 6.58
C TYR A 117 39.82 -4.79 5.29
N GLU A 118 40.62 -5.80 4.93
CA GLU A 118 40.32 -6.70 3.81
C GLU A 118 39.03 -7.49 4.02
N TYR A 119 38.79 -7.99 5.24
CA TYR A 119 37.52 -8.65 5.58
C TYR A 119 36.32 -7.70 5.48
N ASP A 120 36.41 -6.50 6.05
CA ASP A 120 35.34 -5.49 6.00
C ASP A 120 34.98 -5.15 4.54
N LYS A 121 35.97 -5.09 3.64
CA LYS A 121 35.77 -4.84 2.22
C LYS A 121 34.99 -5.98 1.53
N ILE A 122 35.35 -7.24 1.80
CA ILE A 122 34.63 -8.40 1.25
C ILE A 122 33.17 -8.41 1.72
N ILE A 123 32.93 -8.07 2.99
CA ILE A 123 31.57 -7.99 3.55
C ILE A 123 30.76 -6.92 2.82
N LEU A 124 31.32 -5.73 2.60
CA LEU A 124 30.63 -4.65 1.88
C LEU A 124 30.36 -4.99 0.40
N ASP A 125 31.31 -5.61 -0.29
CA ASP A 125 31.12 -6.04 -1.68
C ASP A 125 30.00 -7.09 -1.76
N THR A 126 29.98 -8.05 -0.82
CA THR A 126 28.91 -9.06 -0.72
C THR A 126 27.55 -8.42 -0.43
N TYR A 127 27.50 -7.43 0.47
CA TYR A 127 26.27 -6.70 0.78
C TYR A 127 25.73 -5.94 -0.45
N ARG A 128 26.61 -5.27 -1.21
CA ARG A 128 26.26 -4.60 -2.47
C ARG A 128 25.66 -5.59 -3.48
N ASP A 129 26.24 -6.77 -3.63
CA ASP A 129 25.73 -7.81 -4.52
C ASP A 129 24.36 -8.31 -4.07
N ILE A 130 24.15 -8.52 -2.77
CA ILE A 130 22.85 -8.92 -2.22
C ILE A 130 21.78 -7.85 -2.48
N VAL A 131 22.10 -6.56 -2.26
CA VAL A 131 21.15 -5.45 -2.46
C VAL A 131 20.77 -5.31 -3.94
N THR A 132 21.73 -5.44 -4.86
CA THR A 132 21.44 -5.40 -6.31
C THR A 132 20.64 -6.61 -6.78
N LEU A 133 20.91 -7.80 -6.22
CA LEU A 133 20.13 -9.01 -6.51
C LEU A 133 18.69 -8.89 -6.02
N LYS A 134 18.47 -8.30 -4.84
CA LYS A 134 17.13 -8.12 -4.26
C LYS A 134 16.27 -7.16 -5.12
N ARG A 135 16.83 -6.03 -5.55
CA ARG A 135 16.13 -5.08 -6.46
C ARG A 135 15.63 -5.76 -7.74
N ARG A 136 16.46 -6.59 -8.37
CA ARG A 136 16.06 -7.35 -9.58
C ARG A 136 14.91 -8.33 -9.34
N ARG A 137 14.71 -8.82 -8.12
CA ARG A 137 13.57 -9.71 -7.80
C ARG A 137 12.29 -8.92 -7.61
N ASP A 138 12.38 -7.78 -6.94
CA ASP A 138 11.24 -6.88 -6.73
C ASP A 138 10.73 -6.33 -8.09
N ASP A 139 11.64 -5.99 -9.02
CA ASP A 139 11.29 -5.50 -10.36
C ASP A 139 10.67 -6.57 -11.29
N ASN A 140 10.97 -7.86 -11.06
CA ASN A 140 10.45 -8.97 -11.87
C ASN A 140 9.11 -9.51 -11.35
N ALA A 141 8.73 -9.21 -10.10
CA ALA A 141 7.44 -9.61 -9.54
C ALA A 141 6.25 -8.86 -10.17
N ASP A 142 6.49 -7.71 -10.80
CA ASP A 142 5.48 -6.89 -11.50
C ASP A 142 5.21 -7.35 -12.95
N LYS A 143 5.89 -8.42 -13.42
CA LYS A 143 5.79 -8.89 -14.82
C LYS A 143 5.04 -10.21 -14.99
N ASP A 144 4.60 -10.86 -13.92
CA ASP A 144 3.76 -12.06 -13.97
C ASP A 144 2.25 -11.74 -14.02
N GLY A 145 1.90 -10.52 -14.47
CA GLY A 145 0.57 -10.20 -14.97
C GLY A 145 0.37 -10.86 -16.32
N GLU A 146 -0.16 -12.08 -16.30
CA GLU A 146 -0.74 -12.76 -17.46
C GLU A 146 -1.60 -11.77 -18.27
N PRO A 147 -1.40 -11.60 -19.59
CA PRO A 147 -2.29 -10.77 -20.38
C PRO A 147 -3.62 -11.51 -20.50
N SER A 148 -4.56 -11.21 -19.61
CA SER A 148 -5.96 -11.62 -19.74
C SER A 148 -6.49 -11.04 -21.05
N ALA A 149 -6.47 -11.87 -22.08
CA ALA A 149 -6.93 -11.53 -23.41
C ALA A 149 -8.39 -11.09 -23.29
N GLY A 150 -8.64 -9.82 -23.60
CA GLY A 150 -9.98 -9.27 -23.75
C GLY A 150 -10.76 -10.11 -24.76
N SER A 151 -11.62 -10.99 -24.25
CA SER A 151 -12.58 -11.74 -25.05
C SER A 151 -13.81 -10.88 -25.31
N ASP A 152 -13.64 -9.86 -26.16
CA ASP A 152 -14.78 -9.22 -26.80
C ASP A 152 -15.10 -9.97 -28.09
N ARG A 153 -16.02 -10.94 -27.99
CA ARG A 153 -16.65 -11.59 -29.14
C ARG A 153 -18.14 -11.68 -28.89
N GLY A 154 -18.85 -10.58 -29.14
CA GLY A 154 -20.24 -10.68 -29.55
C GLY A 154 -20.32 -11.23 -30.98
N PRO A 155 -21.20 -12.20 -31.30
CA PRO A 155 -21.60 -12.43 -32.67
C PRO A 155 -22.83 -11.60 -32.97
N ARG A 156 -22.74 -10.83 -34.06
CA ARG A 156 -23.88 -10.32 -34.82
C ARG A 156 -24.72 -11.52 -35.30
N GLY A 157 -26.01 -11.48 -35.02
CA GLY A 157 -27.05 -12.37 -35.53
C GLY A 157 -28.40 -11.72 -35.30
#